data_AF-A0A353CUM6-F1
#
_entry.id   AF-A0A353CUM6-F1
#
_cell.length_a   1.000
_cell.length_b   1.000
_cell.length_c   1.000
_cell.angle_alpha   90.00
_cell.angle_beta   90.00
_cell.angle_gamma   90.00
#
_symmetry.space_group_name_H-M   'P 1'
#
loop_
_entity.id
_entity.type
_entity.pdbx_description
1 polymer ?
#
loop_
_entity_poly.entity_id
_entity_poly.type
_entity_poly.pdbx_seq_one_letter_code
_entity_poly.pdbx_strand_id
1 'polypeptide(L)'
;NFSSFDRRALDAALADMDARLEEACGHGSQALGPVERPLPPGRKRMSAYFIVKMPPDSLAGPAGDKVRAMRLPAGVELELEADPYTFR
;
A
#
# COMPACT_ATOMS: atom_id res chain seq x y z
N ASN A 1 -1.92 3.30 1.62
CA ASN A 1 -1.13 4.39 2.25
C ASN A 1 -0.39 3.82 3.45
N PHE A 2 0.93 3.93 3.49
CA PHE A 2 1.77 3.44 4.58
C PHE A 2 2.36 4.62 5.34
N SER A 3 2.39 4.54 6.66
CA SER A 3 3.02 5.57 7.49
C SER A 3 3.73 5.00 8.71
N SER A 4 4.82 5.66 9.11
CA SER A 4 5.58 5.30 10.31
C SER A 4 6.41 6.47 10.83
N PHE A 5 6.83 6.39 12.09
CA PHE A 5 7.88 7.25 12.66
C PHE A 5 9.28 6.65 12.48
N ASP A 6 9.39 5.37 12.10
CA ASP A 6 10.66 4.68 11.84
C ASP A 6 10.85 4.52 10.33
N ARG A 7 11.92 5.12 9.80
CA ARG A 7 12.25 5.08 8.38
C ARG A 7 12.59 3.66 7.93
N ARG A 8 13.32 2.89 8.75
CA ARG A 8 13.71 1.52 8.40
C ARG A 8 12.50 0.59 8.37
N ALA A 9 11.58 0.75 9.33
CA ALA A 9 10.34 -0.01 9.35
C ALA A 9 9.47 0.32 8.13
N LEU A 10 9.38 1.60 7.76
CA LEU A 10 8.68 2.04 6.55
C LEU A 10 9.31 1.45 5.30
N ASP A 11 10.62 1.62 5.09
CA ASP A 11 11.31 1.12 3.90
C ASP A 11 11.15 -0.42 3.77
N ALA A 12 11.24 -1.15 4.88
CA ALA A 12 10.99 -2.59 4.90
C ALA A 12 9.54 -2.97 4.57
N ALA A 13 8.56 -2.12 4.91
CA ALA A 13 7.17 -2.34 4.55
C ALA A 13 6.90 -2.07 3.06
N LEU A 14 7.61 -1.12 2.46
CA LEU A 14 7.50 -0.75 1.05
C LEU A 14 8.27 -1.71 0.14
N ALA A 15 9.27 -2.40 0.66
CA ALA A 15 10.03 -3.41 -0.08
C ALA A 15 9.12 -4.54 -0.59
N ASP A 16 9.41 -5.01 -1.80
CA ASP A 16 8.74 -6.14 -2.45
C ASP A 16 7.21 -6.01 -2.56
N MET A 17 6.69 -4.77 -2.60
CA MET A 17 5.25 -4.51 -2.62
C MET A 17 4.53 -5.20 -3.79
N ASP A 18 5.15 -5.25 -4.97
CA ASP A 18 4.57 -5.95 -6.13
C ASP A 18 4.33 -7.44 -5.83
N ALA A 19 5.33 -8.14 -5.29
CA ALA A 19 5.20 -9.55 -4.94
C ALA A 19 4.11 -9.78 -3.89
N ARG A 20 4.05 -8.91 -2.89
CA ARG A 20 3.03 -8.95 -1.82
C ARG A 20 1.63 -8.69 -2.36
N LEU A 21 1.50 -7.78 -3.33
CA LEU A 21 0.23 -7.51 -3.99
C LEU A 21 -0.16 -8.65 -4.92
N GLU A 22 0.75 -9.29 -5.64
CA GLU A 22 0.40 -10.49 -6.42
C GLU A 22 -0.15 -11.60 -5.52
N GLU A 23 0.45 -11.82 -4.34
CA GLU A 23 -0.04 -12.81 -3.37
C GLU A 23 -1.43 -12.45 -2.83
N ALA A 24 -1.65 -11.18 -2.48
CA ALA A 24 -2.92 -10.72 -1.92
C ALA A 24 -4.03 -10.61 -2.99
N CYS A 25 -3.73 -9.98 -4.11
CA CYS A 25 -4.71 -9.49 -5.08
C CYS A 25 -4.83 -10.35 -6.35
N GLY A 26 -3.90 -11.29 -6.54
CA GLY A 26 -3.84 -12.19 -7.69
C GLY A 26 -2.76 -11.81 -8.69
N HIS A 27 -2.40 -12.77 -9.54
CA HIS A 27 -1.36 -12.59 -10.55
C HIS A 27 -1.72 -11.47 -11.54
N GLY A 28 -0.77 -10.58 -11.81
CA GLY A 28 -0.96 -9.39 -12.64
C GLY A 28 -1.38 -8.12 -11.87
N SER A 29 -1.51 -8.19 -10.55
CA SER A 29 -1.58 -7.01 -9.70
C SER A 29 -0.25 -6.26 -9.67
N GLN A 30 -0.31 -4.92 -9.72
CA GLN A 30 0.88 -4.07 -9.75
C GLN A 30 0.74 -2.89 -8.79
N ALA A 31 1.83 -2.57 -8.09
CA ALA A 31 1.97 -1.35 -7.32
C ALA A 31 2.55 -0.24 -8.22
N LEU A 32 1.85 0.88 -8.32
CA LEU A 32 2.37 2.10 -8.92
C LEU A 32 2.85 3.02 -7.80
N GLY A 33 4.17 3.11 -7.62
CA GLY A 33 4.80 3.86 -6.52
C GLY A 33 6.13 3.21 -6.07
N PRO A 34 6.60 3.49 -4.84
CA PRO A 34 5.97 4.33 -3.83
C PRO A 34 6.09 5.81 -4.16
N VAL A 35 5.04 6.58 -3.86
CA VAL A 35 5.09 8.04 -3.85
C VAL A 35 5.23 8.51 -2.42
N GLU A 36 6.42 8.98 -2.04
CA GLU A 36 6.67 9.59 -0.74
C GLU A 36 5.98 10.95 -0.65
N ARG A 37 5.28 11.21 0.48
CA ARG A 37 4.72 12.53 0.74
C ARG A 37 5.75 13.40 1.45
N PRO A 38 5.95 14.66 1.01
CA PRO A 38 6.88 15.56 1.66
C PRO A 38 6.49 15.75 3.13
N LEU A 39 7.47 15.68 4.03
CA LEU A 39 7.24 15.90 5.45
C LEU A 39 7.09 17.42 5.70
N PRO A 40 5.95 17.87 6.24
CA PRO A 40 5.82 19.25 6.70
C PRO A 40 6.85 19.53 7.81
N PRO A 41 7.36 20.76 7.90
CA PRO A 41 8.26 21.16 8.99
C PRO A 41 7.65 20.80 10.36
N GLY A 42 8.44 20.12 11.21
CA GLY A 42 8.01 19.73 12.56
C GLY A 42 7.24 18.41 12.67
N ARG A 43 6.87 17.75 11.55
CA ARG A 43 6.34 16.38 11.60
C ARG A 43 7.46 15.36 11.45
N LYS A 44 7.41 14.31 12.28
CA LYS A 44 8.31 13.14 12.19
C LYS A 44 7.69 11.92 11.53
N ARG A 45 6.37 11.95 11.27
CA ARG A 45 5.64 10.83 10.70
C ARG A 45 5.78 10.85 9.18
N MET A 46 6.50 9.87 8.65
CA MET A 46 6.71 9.68 7.22
C MET A 46 5.51 8.93 6.64
N SER A 47 5.21 9.17 5.37
CA SER A 47 4.20 8.38 4.66
C SER A 47 4.51 8.23 3.18
N ALA A 48 4.12 7.10 2.63
CA ALA A 48 4.19 6.80 1.21
C ALA A 48 2.90 6.11 0.77
N TYR A 49 2.52 6.26 -0.49
CA TYR A 49 1.36 5.56 -1.03
C TYR A 49 1.68 4.91 -2.37
N PHE A 50 0.87 3.91 -2.70
CA PHE A 50 0.85 3.25 -4.00
C PHE A 50 -0.56 3.35 -4.55
N ILE A 51 -0.67 3.42 -5.87
CA ILE A 51 -1.91 3.10 -6.58
C ILE A 51 -1.81 1.62 -6.98
N VAL A 52 -2.80 0.83 -6.60
CA VAL A 52 -2.82 -0.61 -6.93
C VAL A 52 -3.61 -0.80 -8.21
N LYS A 53 -2.96 -1.29 -9.25
CA LYS A 53 -3.64 -1.76 -10.46
C LYS A 53 -4.04 -3.22 -10.26
N MET A 54 -5.34 -3.47 -10.35
CA MET A 54 -5.92 -4.81 -10.23
C MET A 54 -6.09 -5.46 -11.62
N PRO A 55 -5.99 -6.79 -11.72
CA PRO A 55 -6.37 -7.50 -12.94
C PRO A 55 -7.86 -7.32 -13.24
N PRO A 56 -8.28 -7.36 -14.53
CA PRO A 56 -9.66 -7.09 -14.95
C PRO A 56 -10.71 -7.98 -14.27
N ASP A 57 -10.34 -9.24 -14.00
CA ASP A 57 -11.24 -10.23 -13.41
C ASP A 57 -11.20 -10.23 -11.86
N SER A 58 -10.42 -9.34 -11.23
CA SER A 58 -10.25 -9.32 -9.79
C SER A 58 -11.28 -8.41 -9.11
N LEU A 59 -11.94 -8.95 -8.08
CA LEU A 59 -12.91 -8.19 -7.28
C LEU A 59 -12.18 -7.27 -6.30
N ALA A 60 -12.42 -5.96 -6.40
CA ALA A 60 -11.77 -4.95 -5.57
C ALA A 60 -12.01 -5.13 -4.06
N GLY A 61 -13.19 -5.64 -3.65
CA GLY A 61 -13.54 -5.88 -2.25
C GLY A 61 -12.65 -6.93 -1.59
N PRO A 62 -12.68 -8.20 -2.06
CA PRO A 62 -11.82 -9.28 -1.55
C PRO A 62 -10.32 -8.95 -1.58
N ALA A 63 -9.87 -8.22 -2.60
CA ALA A 63 -8.49 -7.76 -2.68
C ALA A 63 -8.15 -6.75 -1.57
N GLY A 64 -9.02 -5.76 -1.33
CA GLY A 64 -8.86 -4.80 -0.25
C GLY A 64 -8.74 -5.44 1.13
N ASP A 65 -9.57 -6.43 1.43
CA ASP A 65 -9.53 -7.13 2.73
C ASP A 65 -8.25 -7.94 2.93
N LYS A 66 -7.75 -8.58 1.87
CA LYS A 66 -6.45 -9.28 1.92
C LYS A 66 -5.29 -8.31 2.11
N VAL A 67 -5.34 -7.14 1.47
CA VAL A 67 -4.34 -6.08 1.65
C VAL A 67 -4.36 -5.55 3.09
N ARG A 68 -5.55 -5.39 3.70
CA ARG A 68 -5.66 -5.03 5.14
C ARG A 68 -5.10 -6.09 6.07
N ALA A 69 -5.23 -7.37 5.69
CA ALA A 69 -4.75 -8.50 6.46
C ALA A 69 -3.23 -8.77 6.33
N MET A 70 -2.54 -8.05 5.45
CA MET A 70 -1.09 -8.20 5.29
C MET A 70 -0.34 -7.91 6.59
N ARG A 71 0.62 -8.78 6.92
CA ARG A 71 1.52 -8.52 8.06
C ARG A 71 2.46 -7.38 7.73
N LEU A 72 2.48 -6.36 8.58
CA LEU A 72 3.36 -5.20 8.44
C LEU A 72 4.45 -5.24 9.52
N PRO A 73 5.62 -4.64 9.26
CA PRO A 73 6.61 -4.38 10.30
C PRO A 73 5.99 -3.59 11.46
N ALA A 74 6.49 -3.85 12.67
CA ALA A 74 6.03 -3.15 13.86
C ALA A 74 6.19 -1.62 13.70
N GLY A 75 5.17 -0.86 14.09
CA GLY A 75 5.17 0.59 13.99
C GLY A 75 4.84 1.15 12.60
N VAL A 76 4.43 0.31 11.65
CA VAL A 76 3.89 0.75 10.35
C VAL A 76 2.37 0.63 10.35
N GLU A 77 1.71 1.72 9.99
CA GLU A 77 0.25 1.78 9.82
C GLU A 77 -0.11 1.79 8.33
N LEU A 78 -1.18 1.07 7.97
CA LEU A 78 -1.74 0.99 6.63
C LEU A 78 -3.16 1.53 6.61
N GLU A 79 -3.40 2.49 5.73
CA GLU A 79 -4.72 3.00 5.39
C GLU A 79 -5.01 2.70 3.92
N LEU A 80 -6.19 2.13 3.64
CA LEU A 80 -6.65 1.83 2.29
C LEU A 80 -7.83 2.72 1.95
N GLU A 81 -7.68 3.44 0.85
CA GLU A 81 -8.72 4.26 0.26
C GLU A 81 -9.19 3.56 -1.02
N ALA A 82 -10.48 3.23 -1.08
CA ALA A 82 -11.08 2.74 -2.30
C ALA A 82 -11.32 3.93 -3.23
N ASP A 83 -10.82 3.86 -4.47
CA ASP A 83 -11.08 4.90 -5.46
C ASP A 83 -12.59 4.96 -5.75
N PRO A 84 -13.29 6.07 -5.42
CA PRO A 84 -14.72 6.20 -5.68
C PRO A 84 -15.05 6.23 -7.17
N TYR A 85 -14.06 6.47 -8.05
CA TYR A 85 -14.27 6.62 -9.49
C TYR A 85 -14.24 5.31 -10.27
N THR A 86 -13.96 4.17 -9.63
CA THR A 86 -14.00 2.80 -10.20
C THR A 86 -13.80 2.83 -11.72
N PHE A 87 -12.57 3.04 -12.21
CA PHE A 87 -12.33 2.98 -13.66
C PHE A 87 -12.79 1.61 -14.17
N ARG A 88 -13.98 1.60 -14.77
CA ARG A 88 -14.61 0.47 -15.46
C ARG A 88 -14.13 0.45 -16.91
#